data_AF-A0A6F9BGE6-F1
#
_entry.id   AF-A0A6F9BGE6-F1
#
_cell.length_a   1.000
_cell.length_b   1.000
_cell.length_c   1.000
_cell.angle_alpha   90.00
_cell.angle_beta   90.00
_cell.angle_gamma   90.00
#
_symmetry.space_group_name_H-M   'P 1'
#
loop_
_entity.id
_entity.type
_entity.pdbx_description
1 polymer ?
#
loop_
_entity_poly.entity_id
_entity_poly.type
_entity_poly.pdbx_seq_one_letter_code
_entity_poly.pdbx_strand_id
1 'polypeptide(L)'
;MRVNEEDNNGMSRKCEEWGSGTVVQLCPPQQHGHSACLVCRGAVLACIRLPDGDPSWERSFSRWPLGVCDHLVPVQEPFHPEEWACRTHYIYIWTEPHNRYTVHYTYSPEGPLEGFHPGSWERVANEEMWQARMKTAFFLFDLAERIQGEGKDRLFELSYTLYKEIVERHTDYPPNWDRNLALASEKLLRSGKQGHSPDSLLTCSIQHFSMYLDKEPTDSQAPAIRTAVSHLLQERTRVRQRRTP
;
A
#
# COMPACT_ATOMS: atom_id res chain seq x y z
N MET A 1 34.27 -43.98 0.78
CA MET A 1 35.49 -43.68 -0.01
C MET A 1 35.01 -42.98 -1.28
N ARG A 2 35.38 -41.69 -1.46
CA ARG A 2 35.08 -40.74 -2.58
C ARG A 2 33.58 -40.43 -2.79
N VAL A 3 33.00 -39.24 -2.62
CA VAL A 3 33.34 -37.80 -2.76
C VAL A 3 33.76 -37.33 -4.15
N ASN A 4 33.10 -36.21 -4.53
CA ASN A 4 33.32 -35.22 -5.59
C ASN A 4 32.41 -35.37 -6.83
N GLU A 5 31.77 -34.34 -7.38
CA GLU A 5 31.68 -32.90 -7.05
C GLU A 5 30.53 -32.29 -7.88
N GLU A 6 30.19 -31.06 -7.50
CA GLU A 6 29.18 -30.10 -7.97
C GLU A 6 28.96 -29.94 -9.48
N ASP A 7 27.75 -29.49 -9.85
CA ASP A 7 27.64 -28.41 -10.81
C ASP A 7 26.40 -27.51 -10.60
N ASN A 8 26.65 -26.21 -10.77
CA ASN A 8 25.81 -25.03 -10.58
C ASN A 8 24.75 -24.84 -11.69
N ASN A 9 23.54 -24.41 -11.31
CA ASN A 9 22.71 -23.43 -12.04
C ASN A 9 21.48 -23.12 -11.15
N GLY A 10 21.11 -21.89 -10.83
CA GLY A 10 20.99 -20.75 -11.75
C GLY A 10 19.51 -20.55 -12.09
N MET A 11 18.87 -19.59 -11.41
CA MET A 11 17.64 -18.88 -11.80
C MET A 11 16.24 -19.52 -11.59
N SER A 12 15.39 -18.69 -10.96
CA SER A 12 13.93 -18.58 -11.14
C SER A 12 13.02 -19.55 -10.40
N ARG A 13 12.71 -19.24 -9.13
CA ARG A 13 11.44 -19.68 -8.52
C ARG A 13 10.29 -18.95 -9.24
N LYS A 14 9.74 -19.60 -10.26
CA LYS A 14 8.51 -19.17 -10.94
C LYS A 14 7.38 -19.12 -9.92
N CYS A 15 6.67 -18.00 -9.86
CA CYS A 15 5.36 -17.89 -9.23
C CYS A 15 4.45 -18.95 -9.87
N GLU A 16 4.07 -19.96 -9.10
CA GLU A 16 3.09 -20.94 -9.55
C GLU A 16 1.71 -20.28 -9.64
N GLU A 17 1.10 -20.47 -10.81
CA GLU A 17 -0.22 -20.00 -11.20
C GLU A 17 -1.29 -20.62 -10.30
N TRP A 18 -2.02 -19.78 -9.55
CA TRP A 18 -3.34 -20.16 -9.07
C TRP A 18 -4.36 -19.83 -10.17
N GLY A 19 -4.99 -20.90 -10.67
CA GLY A 19 -5.88 -20.89 -11.82
C GLY A 19 -6.90 -19.75 -11.82
N SER A 20 -7.01 -19.16 -13.00
CA SER A 20 -8.10 -18.30 -13.47
C SER A 20 -9.47 -18.76 -12.98
N GLY A 21 -10.21 -17.85 -12.34
CA GLY A 21 -11.65 -18.00 -12.13
C GLY A 21 -12.06 -18.07 -10.67
N THR A 22 -12.08 -16.93 -9.99
CA THR A 22 -13.02 -16.74 -8.87
C THR A 22 -13.73 -15.42 -9.09
N VAL A 23 -14.96 -15.53 -9.61
CA VAL A 23 -15.91 -14.43 -9.66
C VAL A 23 -16.19 -14.02 -8.22
N VAL A 24 -15.83 -12.78 -7.86
CA VAL A 24 -16.25 -12.17 -6.60
C VAL A 24 -17.76 -11.94 -6.71
N GLN A 25 -18.53 -12.86 -6.15
CA GLN A 25 -19.98 -12.68 -6.05
C GLN A 25 -20.25 -11.70 -4.90
N LEU A 26 -20.52 -10.44 -5.25
CA LEU A 26 -21.00 -9.43 -4.31
C LEU A 26 -22.38 -9.90 -3.80
N CYS A 27 -22.49 -10.22 -2.51
CA CYS A 27 -23.79 -10.43 -1.88
C CYS A 27 -24.53 -9.08 -1.75
N PRO A 28 -25.85 -9.04 -2.03
CA PRO A 28 -26.65 -7.83 -1.84
C PRO A 28 -26.79 -7.50 -0.34
N PRO A 29 -26.99 -6.21 0.02
CA PRO A 29 -26.99 -5.78 1.41
C PRO A 29 -28.22 -6.30 2.13
N GLN A 30 -28.04 -7.16 3.14
CA GLN A 30 -29.06 -7.34 4.16
C GLN A 30 -28.94 -6.19 5.16
N GLN A 31 -30.08 -5.52 5.33
CA GLN A 31 -30.29 -4.47 6.31
C GLN A 31 -29.90 -4.98 7.69
N HIS A 32 -29.30 -4.11 8.51
CA HIS A 32 -28.80 -4.29 9.88
C HIS A 32 -27.29 -4.54 9.95
N GLY A 33 -26.57 -3.52 10.42
CA GLY A 33 -25.12 -3.42 10.41
C GLY A 33 -24.42 -4.56 11.15
N HIS A 34 -23.77 -5.43 10.39
CA HIS A 34 -22.81 -6.41 10.87
C HIS A 34 -21.73 -6.57 9.78
N SER A 35 -20.45 -6.56 10.17
CA SER A 35 -19.34 -6.85 9.26
C SER A 35 -19.54 -8.23 8.61
N ALA A 36 -19.42 -8.29 7.29
CA ALA A 36 -19.59 -9.53 6.55
C ALA A 36 -18.27 -10.33 6.59
N CYS A 37 -18.29 -11.47 7.27
CA CYS A 37 -17.23 -12.47 7.17
C CYS A 37 -17.57 -13.48 6.08
N LEU A 38 -16.75 -13.58 5.03
CA LEU A 38 -16.86 -14.63 4.02
C LEU A 38 -15.88 -15.75 4.36
N VAL A 39 -16.36 -17.00 4.41
CA VAL A 39 -15.50 -18.18 4.52
C VAL A 39 -15.27 -18.74 3.11
N CYS A 40 -14.09 -18.47 2.55
CA CYS A 40 -13.68 -18.99 1.25
C CYS A 40 -12.65 -20.10 1.45
N ARG A 41 -13.01 -21.36 1.19
CA ARG A 41 -12.10 -22.54 1.24
C ARG A 41 -11.23 -22.62 2.51
N GLY A 42 -11.81 -22.36 3.68
CA GLY A 42 -11.11 -22.44 4.97
C GLY A 42 -10.38 -21.15 5.39
N ALA A 43 -10.31 -20.13 4.53
CA ALA A 43 -9.88 -18.79 4.91
C ALA A 43 -11.06 -17.98 5.44
N VAL A 44 -10.85 -17.28 6.57
CA VAL A 44 -11.84 -16.34 7.13
C VAL A 44 -11.46 -14.94 6.65
N LEU A 45 -12.32 -14.34 5.83
CA LEU A 45 -12.13 -12.99 5.30
C LEU A 45 -13.11 -12.04 5.96
N ALA A 46 -12.61 -10.90 6.43
CA ALA A 46 -13.44 -9.81 6.93
C ALA A 46 -13.38 -8.62 5.97
N CYS A 47 -14.50 -8.31 5.31
CA CYS A 47 -14.59 -7.25 4.34
C CYS A 47 -15.28 -6.01 4.94
N ILE A 48 -14.99 -4.82 4.41
CA ILE A 48 -15.62 -3.56 4.84
C ILE A 48 -15.29 -3.25 6.32
N ARG A 49 -14.01 -3.44 6.69
CA ARG A 49 -13.41 -3.15 8.00
C ARG A 49 -14.09 -3.90 9.17
N LEU A 50 -13.30 -4.66 9.94
CA LEU A 50 -13.79 -5.12 11.24
C LEU A 50 -13.98 -3.92 12.17
N PRO A 51 -15.07 -3.84 12.95
CA PRO A 51 -15.29 -2.70 13.82
C PRO A 51 -14.18 -2.68 14.87
N ASP A 52 -13.53 -1.53 15.05
CA ASP A 52 -12.44 -1.37 16.03
C ASP A 52 -12.93 -1.50 17.50
N GLY A 53 -14.25 -1.69 17.71
CA GLY A 53 -14.91 -1.74 19.01
C GLY A 53 -14.91 -3.11 19.70
N ASP A 54 -14.46 -4.19 19.05
CA ASP A 54 -14.37 -5.52 19.67
C ASP A 54 -12.98 -6.16 19.45
N PRO A 55 -12.07 -6.10 20.44
CA PRO A 55 -10.74 -6.70 20.35
C PRO A 55 -10.71 -8.19 20.74
N SER A 56 -11.86 -8.85 21.00
CA SER A 56 -11.90 -10.23 21.51
C SER A 56 -11.18 -11.24 20.61
N TRP A 57 -11.14 -11.00 19.30
CA TRP A 57 -10.49 -11.86 18.31
C TRP A 57 -8.98 -11.64 18.19
N GLU A 58 -8.43 -10.49 18.62
CA GLU A 58 -7.01 -10.11 18.41
C GLU A 58 -6.03 -11.03 19.14
N ARG A 59 -6.49 -11.73 20.19
CA ARG A 59 -5.68 -12.73 20.90
C ARG A 59 -5.53 -14.04 20.12
N SER A 60 -6.43 -14.30 19.18
CA SER A 60 -6.52 -15.57 18.46
C SER A 60 -6.17 -15.43 16.98
N PHE A 61 -6.39 -14.25 16.39
CA PHE A 61 -6.13 -14.00 14.98
C PHE A 61 -5.34 -12.71 14.75
N SER A 62 -4.45 -12.76 13.77
CA SER A 62 -3.84 -11.60 13.11
C SER A 62 -4.65 -11.23 11.85
N ARG A 63 -4.65 -9.95 11.51
CA ARG A 63 -5.25 -9.42 10.28
C ARG A 63 -4.18 -9.15 9.24
N TRP A 64 -4.23 -9.84 8.10
CA TRP A 64 -3.35 -9.56 6.98
C TRP A 64 -4.16 -8.98 5.82
N PRO A 65 -3.76 -7.84 5.21
CA PRO A 65 -4.56 -7.20 4.18
C PRO A 65 -4.66 -8.09 2.94
N LEU A 66 -5.88 -8.29 2.45
CA LEU A 66 -6.16 -9.00 1.20
C LEU A 66 -7.35 -8.35 0.50
N GLY A 67 -7.06 -7.43 -0.41
CA GLY A 67 -8.16 -6.81 -1.14
C GLY A 67 -8.73 -5.62 -0.37
N VAL A 68 -10.01 -5.38 -0.60
CA VAL A 68 -10.83 -4.57 0.29
C VAL A 68 -11.08 -5.27 1.64
N CYS A 69 -10.69 -6.53 1.77
CA CYS A 69 -10.87 -7.35 2.96
C CYS A 69 -9.55 -7.56 3.70
N ASP A 70 -9.67 -8.12 4.90
CA ASP A 70 -8.55 -8.65 5.68
C ASP A 70 -8.71 -10.17 5.78
N HIS A 71 -7.60 -10.89 5.67
CA HIS A 71 -7.51 -12.30 5.99
C HIS A 71 -7.24 -12.47 7.48
N LEU A 72 -8.13 -13.17 8.19
CA LEU A 72 -7.96 -13.52 9.59
C LEU A 72 -7.19 -14.83 9.70
N VAL A 73 -5.97 -14.73 10.21
CA VAL A 73 -5.02 -15.83 10.28
C VAL A 73 -4.70 -16.12 11.75
N PRO A 74 -4.66 -17.37 12.21
CA PRO A 74 -4.27 -17.69 13.58
C PRO A 74 -2.95 -17.01 13.99
N VAL A 75 -2.87 -16.47 15.21
CA VAL A 75 -1.68 -15.71 15.67
C VAL A 75 -0.37 -16.51 15.67
N GLN A 76 -0.45 -17.84 15.67
CA GLN A 76 0.71 -18.73 15.62
C GLN A 76 1.26 -18.90 14.20
N GLU A 77 0.51 -18.50 13.18
CA GLU A 77 0.94 -18.64 11.79
C GLU A 77 2.10 -17.68 11.51
N PRO A 78 3.24 -18.18 10.97
CA PRO A 78 4.36 -17.33 10.62
C PRO A 78 3.98 -16.39 9.47
N PHE A 79 4.25 -15.09 9.63
CA PHE A 79 4.07 -14.13 8.56
C PHE A 79 5.33 -14.06 7.70
N HIS A 80 5.19 -14.32 6.39
CA HIS A 80 6.25 -14.23 5.39
C HIS A 80 6.04 -12.99 4.51
N PRO A 81 6.77 -11.88 4.76
CA PRO A 81 6.47 -10.58 4.14
C PRO A 81 6.57 -10.57 2.62
N GLU A 82 7.62 -11.17 2.05
CA GLU A 82 7.86 -11.19 0.61
C GLU A 82 6.84 -12.03 -0.14
N GLU A 83 6.46 -13.18 0.42
CA GLU A 83 5.44 -14.05 -0.15
C GLU A 83 4.09 -13.34 -0.13
N TRP A 84 3.76 -12.66 0.97
CA TRP A 84 2.51 -11.90 1.07
C TRP A 84 2.48 -10.69 0.12
N ALA A 85 3.59 -9.96 0.02
CA ALA A 85 3.74 -8.87 -0.94
C ALA A 85 3.54 -9.35 -2.38
N CYS A 86 4.19 -10.45 -2.76
CA CYS A 86 4.03 -11.06 -4.08
C CYS A 86 2.57 -11.49 -4.32
N ARG A 87 1.97 -12.18 -3.35
CA ARG A 87 0.58 -12.67 -3.44
C ARG A 87 -0.43 -11.55 -3.62
N THR A 88 -0.21 -10.41 -3.00
CA THR A 88 -1.16 -9.28 -2.99
C THR A 88 -0.88 -8.23 -4.07
N HIS A 89 0.22 -8.38 -4.80
CA HIS A 89 0.71 -7.37 -5.75
C HIS A 89 -0.28 -7.05 -6.88
N TYR A 90 -0.95 -8.06 -7.43
CA TYR A 90 -1.84 -7.92 -8.59
C TYR A 90 -3.30 -8.28 -8.31
N ILE A 91 -3.72 -8.32 -7.04
CA ILE A 91 -5.09 -8.75 -6.69
C ILE A 91 -6.17 -7.72 -7.10
N TYR A 92 -5.77 -6.50 -7.50
CA TYR A 92 -6.71 -5.44 -7.88
C TYR A 92 -6.63 -5.11 -9.36
N ILE A 93 -7.63 -5.56 -10.11
CA ILE A 93 -7.85 -5.20 -11.52
C ILE A 93 -9.03 -4.21 -11.58
N TRP A 94 -8.93 -3.11 -10.84
CA TRP A 94 -9.98 -2.10 -10.81
C TRP A 94 -9.72 -1.03 -11.87
N THR A 95 -10.63 -0.89 -12.82
CA THR A 95 -10.43 -0.05 -14.01
C THR A 95 -11.05 1.33 -13.90
N GLU A 96 -11.94 1.56 -12.93
CA GLU A 96 -12.57 2.88 -12.78
C GLU A 96 -11.51 3.91 -12.33
N PRO A 97 -11.42 5.07 -13.01
CA PRO A 97 -10.55 6.16 -12.60
C PRO A 97 -10.91 6.65 -11.19
N HIS A 98 -9.90 7.02 -10.41
CA HIS A 98 -10.10 7.60 -9.08
C HIS A 98 -10.87 8.92 -9.16
N ASN A 99 -10.35 9.86 -9.96
CA ASN A 99 -10.92 11.20 -10.16
C ASN A 99 -11.98 11.23 -11.28
N ARG A 100 -12.96 10.33 -11.24
CA ARG A 100 -14.13 10.43 -12.14
C ARG A 100 -15.00 11.61 -11.71
N TYR A 101 -14.57 12.83 -12.06
CA TYR A 101 -15.28 14.06 -11.74
C TYR A 101 -16.70 14.01 -12.31
N THR A 102 -17.67 14.50 -11.55
CA THR A 102 -19.00 14.81 -12.07
C THR A 102 -18.84 16.01 -13.01
N VAL A 103 -18.65 15.76 -14.31
CA VAL A 103 -18.66 16.84 -15.30
C VAL A 103 -20.11 17.31 -15.44
N HIS A 104 -20.43 18.43 -14.80
CA HIS A 104 -21.63 19.17 -15.15
C HIS A 104 -21.37 19.89 -16.48
N TYR A 105 -22.05 19.42 -17.53
CA TYR A 105 -22.22 20.01 -18.86
C TYR A 105 -20.94 20.34 -19.65
N THR A 106 -20.51 19.37 -20.46
CA THR A 106 -19.91 19.69 -21.77
C THR A 106 -20.64 18.90 -22.86
N TYR A 107 -20.96 19.60 -23.95
CA TYR A 107 -21.74 19.11 -25.08
C TYR A 107 -20.89 18.09 -25.86
N SER A 108 -20.94 16.83 -25.44
CA SER A 108 -20.41 15.69 -26.20
C SER A 108 -21.56 15.06 -27.00
N PRO A 109 -21.36 14.69 -28.27
CA PRO A 109 -22.38 14.00 -29.07
C PRO A 109 -22.80 12.64 -28.49
N GLU A 110 -22.02 12.09 -27.54
CA GLU A 110 -22.31 10.83 -26.82
C GLU A 110 -22.88 11.06 -25.40
N GLY A 111 -23.14 12.31 -25.02
CA GLY A 111 -23.60 12.69 -23.67
C GLY A 111 -22.45 12.83 -22.64
N PRO A 112 -22.68 13.48 -21.48
CA PRO A 112 -21.66 13.57 -20.44
C PRO A 112 -21.38 12.18 -19.85
N LEU A 113 -20.10 11.80 -19.73
CA LEU A 113 -19.70 10.69 -18.87
C LEU A 113 -19.98 11.10 -17.43
N GLU A 114 -21.11 10.65 -16.89
CA GLU A 114 -21.56 11.01 -15.56
C GLU A 114 -20.58 10.46 -14.51
N GLY A 115 -19.96 11.35 -13.73
CA GLY A 115 -19.15 10.95 -12.58
C GLY A 115 -20.02 10.44 -11.43
N PHE A 116 -19.42 9.73 -10.48
CA PHE A 116 -20.19 9.20 -9.35
C PHE A 116 -20.71 10.34 -8.45
N HIS A 117 -21.99 10.31 -8.11
CA HIS A 117 -22.59 11.29 -7.22
C HIS A 117 -21.85 11.30 -5.86
N PRO A 118 -21.58 12.46 -5.22
CA PRO A 118 -20.78 12.52 -4.00
C PRO A 118 -21.26 11.65 -2.84
N GLY A 119 -22.56 11.42 -2.71
CA GLY A 119 -23.16 10.56 -1.69
C GLY A 119 -23.46 9.13 -2.15
N SER A 120 -22.95 8.71 -3.31
CA SER A 120 -23.25 7.39 -3.88
C SER A 120 -22.36 6.28 -3.31
N TRP A 121 -22.88 5.05 -3.28
CA TRP A 121 -22.10 3.87 -2.90
C TRP A 121 -21.01 3.57 -3.93
N GLU A 122 -21.21 3.93 -5.18
CA GLU A 122 -20.24 3.78 -6.26
C GLU A 122 -19.00 4.63 -6.00
N ARG A 123 -19.17 5.87 -5.53
CA ARG A 123 -18.04 6.71 -5.11
C ARG A 123 -17.29 6.09 -3.94
N VAL A 124 -18.01 5.62 -2.92
CA VAL A 124 -17.41 4.98 -1.74
C VAL A 124 -16.65 3.71 -2.15
N ALA A 125 -17.26 2.85 -2.97
CA ALA A 125 -16.63 1.64 -3.47
C ALA A 125 -15.38 1.96 -4.31
N ASN A 126 -15.44 2.97 -5.19
CA ASN A 126 -14.29 3.39 -5.98
C ASN A 126 -13.13 3.83 -5.05
N GLU A 127 -13.41 4.69 -4.06
CA GLU A 127 -12.41 5.12 -3.08
C GLU A 127 -11.79 3.94 -2.34
N GLU A 128 -12.60 3.03 -1.80
CA GLU A 128 -12.12 1.85 -1.09
C GLU A 128 -11.27 0.95 -2.00
N MET A 129 -11.66 0.77 -3.26
CA MET A 129 -10.88 -0.01 -4.24
C MET A 129 -9.54 0.65 -4.56
N TRP A 130 -9.49 1.99 -4.63
CA TRP A 130 -8.23 2.72 -4.77
C TRP A 130 -7.37 2.53 -3.52
N GLN A 131 -7.85 2.86 -2.34
CA GLN A 131 -7.09 2.71 -1.09
C GLN A 131 -6.59 1.28 -0.85
N ALA A 132 -7.36 0.27 -1.27
CA ALA A 132 -7.00 -1.14 -1.12
C ALA A 132 -5.65 -1.49 -1.78
N ARG A 133 -5.29 -0.86 -2.90
CA ARG A 133 -3.98 -1.07 -3.57
C ARG A 133 -2.79 -0.85 -2.64
N MET A 134 -2.92 0.10 -1.71
CA MET A 134 -1.84 0.48 -0.79
C MET A 134 -1.85 -0.32 0.52
N LYS A 135 -2.86 -1.14 0.79
CA LYS A 135 -3.04 -1.78 2.10
C LYS A 135 -1.87 -2.70 2.48
N THR A 136 -1.33 -3.48 1.54
CA THR A 136 -0.16 -4.31 1.82
C THR A 136 1.07 -3.47 2.14
N ALA A 137 1.36 -2.43 1.35
CA ALA A 137 2.50 -1.54 1.61
C ALA A 137 2.38 -0.86 2.98
N PHE A 138 1.17 -0.42 3.34
CA PHE A 138 0.86 0.17 4.64
C PHE A 138 1.02 -0.82 5.79
N PHE A 139 0.49 -2.03 5.65
CA PHE A 139 0.61 -3.07 6.67
C PHE A 139 2.07 -3.42 6.96
N LEU A 140 2.90 -3.55 5.93
CA LEU A 140 4.33 -3.82 6.08
C LEU A 140 5.07 -2.66 6.76
N PHE A 141 4.70 -1.41 6.44
CA PHE A 141 5.23 -0.22 7.09
C PHE A 141 4.89 -0.18 8.58
N ASP A 142 3.62 -0.40 8.92
CA ASP A 142 3.13 -0.40 10.29
C ASP A 142 3.71 -1.56 11.11
N LEU A 143 3.86 -2.75 10.50
CA LEU A 143 4.57 -3.86 11.11
C LEU A 143 6.03 -3.51 11.41
N ALA A 144 6.73 -2.85 10.47
CA ALA A 144 8.11 -2.39 10.67
C ALA A 144 8.24 -1.39 11.83
N GLU A 145 7.27 -0.50 12.01
CA GLU A 145 7.27 0.47 13.12
C GLU A 145 7.12 -0.21 14.47
N ARG A 146 6.37 -1.31 14.56
CA ARG A 146 6.07 -2.04 15.81
C ARG A 146 7.19 -2.99 16.24
N ILE A 147 7.89 -3.61 15.28
CA ILE A 147 8.97 -4.55 15.61
C ILE A 147 10.29 -3.84 15.93
N GLN A 148 11.13 -4.55 16.69
CA GLN A 148 12.51 -4.15 17.00
C GLN A 148 13.46 -5.25 16.52
N GLY A 149 14.65 -4.85 16.06
CA GLY A 149 15.70 -5.80 15.67
C GLY A 149 15.59 -6.29 14.22
N GLU A 150 15.98 -7.55 14.02
CA GLU A 150 16.18 -8.14 12.70
C GLU A 150 14.90 -8.14 11.85
N GLY A 151 15.04 -7.83 10.55
CA GLY A 151 13.93 -7.80 9.61
C GLY A 151 13.19 -6.46 9.50
N LYS A 152 13.35 -5.53 10.45
CA LYS A 152 12.73 -4.19 10.40
C LYS A 152 13.06 -3.43 9.11
N ASP A 153 14.35 -3.32 8.78
CA ASP A 153 14.81 -2.58 7.60
C ASP A 153 14.34 -3.24 6.30
N ARG A 154 14.16 -4.56 6.32
CA ARG A 154 13.63 -5.33 5.20
C ARG A 154 12.14 -5.06 4.97
N LEU A 155 11.35 -4.92 6.04
CA LEU A 155 9.96 -4.50 5.94
C LEU A 155 9.81 -3.07 5.42
N PHE A 156 10.64 -2.12 5.86
CA PHE A 156 10.64 -0.77 5.31
C PHE A 156 11.00 -0.75 3.82
N GLU A 157 11.98 -1.53 3.39
CA GLU A 157 12.36 -1.63 1.98
C GLU A 157 11.23 -2.23 1.13
N LEU A 158 10.59 -3.29 1.61
CA LEU A 158 9.49 -3.93 0.89
C LEU A 158 8.29 -2.99 0.78
N SER A 159 7.94 -2.30 1.86
CA SER A 159 6.92 -1.27 1.87
C SER A 159 7.23 -0.12 0.90
N TYR A 160 8.45 0.43 0.94
CA TYR A 160 8.91 1.46 0.02
C TYR A 160 8.79 1.01 -1.44
N THR A 161 9.23 -0.21 -1.75
CA THR A 161 9.22 -0.76 -3.10
C THR A 161 7.79 -0.86 -3.63
N LEU A 162 6.86 -1.39 -2.82
CA LEU A 162 5.45 -1.49 -3.20
C LEU A 162 4.81 -0.11 -3.37
N TYR A 163 5.02 0.82 -2.43
CA TYR A 163 4.50 2.18 -2.54
C TYR A 163 4.97 2.85 -3.83
N LYS A 164 6.28 2.79 -4.08
CA LYS A 164 6.91 3.40 -5.25
C LYS A 164 6.33 2.85 -6.54
N GLU A 165 6.26 1.52 -6.65
CA GLU A 165 5.71 0.87 -7.85
C GLU A 165 4.25 1.24 -8.10
N ILE A 166 3.41 1.27 -7.05
CA ILE A 166 1.99 1.62 -7.19
C ILE A 166 1.84 3.09 -7.61
N VAL A 167 2.59 4.00 -6.98
CA VAL A 167 2.57 5.44 -7.32
C VAL A 167 3.07 5.67 -8.75
N GLU A 168 4.17 5.03 -9.15
CA GLU A 168 4.74 5.21 -10.50
C GLU A 168 3.85 4.63 -11.61
N ARG A 169 2.99 3.65 -11.29
CA ARG A 169 2.08 3.04 -12.25
C ARG A 169 0.83 3.88 -12.56
N HIS A 170 0.44 4.81 -11.69
CA HIS A 170 -0.82 5.53 -11.81
C HIS A 170 -0.59 7.05 -11.82
N THR A 171 -1.43 7.80 -12.53
CA THR A 171 -1.29 9.27 -12.67
C THR A 171 -2.26 10.05 -11.78
N ASP A 172 -3.47 9.52 -11.57
CA ASP A 172 -4.57 10.26 -10.92
C ASP A 172 -4.96 9.65 -9.56
N TYR A 173 -3.97 9.24 -8.78
CA TYR A 173 -4.17 8.53 -7.53
C TYR A 173 -4.55 9.43 -6.33
N PRO A 174 -5.13 8.85 -5.25
CA PRO A 174 -5.42 9.56 -4.01
C PRO A 174 -4.22 10.33 -3.41
N PRO A 175 -4.38 11.60 -2.97
CA PRO A 175 -3.27 12.40 -2.45
C PRO A 175 -2.46 11.74 -1.33
N ASN A 176 -3.11 11.00 -0.43
CA ASN A 176 -2.46 10.33 0.70
C ASN A 176 -1.37 9.31 0.28
N TRP A 177 -1.38 8.83 -0.96
CA TRP A 177 -0.34 7.94 -1.48
C TRP A 177 1.03 8.65 -1.56
N ASP A 178 1.05 9.93 -1.95
CA ASP A 178 2.28 10.72 -1.95
C ASP A 178 2.85 10.82 -0.53
N ARG A 179 2.00 11.13 0.45
CA ARG A 179 2.40 11.18 1.86
C ARG A 179 2.96 9.85 2.34
N ASN A 180 2.32 8.73 1.99
CA ASN A 180 2.76 7.40 2.41
C ASN A 180 4.13 7.03 1.80
N LEU A 181 4.33 7.27 0.50
CA LEU A 181 5.62 7.04 -0.15
C LEU A 181 6.72 7.94 0.42
N ALA A 182 6.40 9.19 0.74
CA ALA A 182 7.36 10.11 1.36
C ALA A 182 7.83 9.63 2.74
N LEU A 183 6.90 9.13 3.57
CA LEU A 183 7.20 8.53 4.88
C LEU A 183 8.00 7.23 4.75
N ALA A 184 7.63 6.35 3.82
CA ALA A 184 8.38 5.12 3.55
C ALA A 184 9.82 5.41 3.13
N SER A 185 10.01 6.42 2.26
CA SER A 185 11.33 6.88 1.84
C SER A 185 12.17 7.40 3.01
N GLU A 186 11.56 8.17 3.91
CA GLU A 186 12.23 8.71 5.09
C GLU A 186 12.60 7.62 6.10
N LYS A 187 11.70 6.67 6.37
CA LYS A 187 11.99 5.55 7.29
C LYS A 187 13.07 4.63 6.74
N LEU A 188 13.03 4.32 5.45
CA LEU A 188 14.08 3.55 4.79
C LEU A 188 15.43 4.29 4.82
N LEU A 189 15.45 5.61 4.62
CA LEU A 189 16.68 6.41 4.78
C LEU A 189 17.27 6.26 6.19
N ARG A 190 16.42 6.39 7.22
CA ARG A 190 16.83 6.29 8.63
C ARG A 190 17.28 4.89 9.03
N SER A 191 16.78 3.85 8.36
CA SER A 191 17.22 2.47 8.58
C SER A 191 18.70 2.25 8.21
N GLY A 192 19.27 3.10 7.36
CA GLY A 192 20.67 2.97 6.92
C GLY A 192 20.94 1.75 6.03
N LYS A 193 19.89 1.10 5.52
CA LYS A 193 20.02 -0.08 4.65
C LYS A 193 20.82 0.24 3.38
N GLN A 194 21.81 -0.61 3.09
CA GLN A 194 22.62 -0.51 1.88
C GLN A 194 21.77 -0.87 0.64
N GLY A 195 22.03 -0.20 -0.49
CA GLY A 195 21.34 -0.45 -1.76
C GLY A 195 20.57 0.76 -2.30
N HIS A 196 20.21 1.71 -1.44
CA HIS A 196 19.59 2.97 -1.85
C HIS A 196 20.51 4.16 -1.59
N SER A 197 20.62 5.05 -2.56
CA SER A 197 21.36 6.31 -2.37
C SER A 197 20.60 7.22 -1.40
N PRO A 198 21.23 7.72 -0.32
CA PRO A 198 20.60 8.67 0.59
C PRO A 198 20.04 9.90 -0.12
N ASP A 199 20.74 10.40 -1.15
CA ASP A 199 20.26 11.54 -1.96
C ASP A 199 18.96 11.22 -2.71
N SER A 200 18.81 9.98 -3.19
CA SER A 200 17.63 9.53 -3.93
C SER A 200 16.42 9.39 -3.01
N LEU A 201 16.60 8.82 -1.81
CA LEU A 201 15.53 8.71 -0.81
C LEU A 201 15.09 10.07 -0.29
N LEU A 202 16.04 10.97 0.00
CA LEU A 202 15.75 12.36 0.37
C LEU A 202 14.98 13.09 -0.73
N THR A 203 15.41 12.94 -1.99
CA THR A 203 14.73 13.57 -3.13
C THR A 203 13.32 13.02 -3.30
N CYS A 204 13.12 11.71 -3.20
CA CYS A 204 11.81 11.08 -3.27
C CYS A 204 10.89 11.57 -2.15
N SER A 205 11.37 11.59 -0.90
CA SER A 205 10.58 12.06 0.25
C SER A 205 10.16 13.53 0.10
N ILE A 206 11.10 14.41 -0.27
CA ILE A 206 10.82 15.83 -0.52
C ILE A 206 9.78 16.00 -1.62
N GLN A 207 9.97 15.33 -2.77
CA GLN A 207 9.09 15.44 -3.92
C GLN A 207 7.65 15.07 -3.56
N HIS A 208 7.45 13.90 -2.95
CA HIS A 208 6.10 13.43 -2.66
C HIS A 208 5.46 14.18 -1.49
N PHE A 209 6.19 14.63 -0.47
CA PHE A 209 5.61 15.55 0.51
C PHE A 209 5.18 16.89 -0.10
N SER A 210 5.96 17.44 -1.04
CA SER A 210 5.56 18.65 -1.77
C SER A 210 4.29 18.41 -2.59
N MET A 211 4.22 17.31 -3.35
CA MET A 211 3.03 16.94 -4.11
C MET A 211 1.79 16.75 -3.21
N TYR A 212 1.95 16.14 -2.03
CA TYR A 212 0.88 16.04 -1.05
C TYR A 212 0.39 17.42 -0.58
N LEU A 213 1.31 18.31 -0.22
CA LEU A 213 0.98 19.67 0.24
C LEU A 213 0.31 20.52 -0.85
N ASP A 214 0.62 20.27 -2.12
CA ASP A 214 -0.03 20.93 -3.25
C ASP A 214 -1.46 20.43 -3.45
N LYS A 215 -1.70 19.12 -3.27
CA LYS A 215 -3.03 18.50 -3.36
C LYS A 215 -3.92 18.79 -2.14
N GLU A 216 -3.33 18.82 -0.94
CA GLU A 216 -4.03 18.95 0.35
C GLU A 216 -3.48 20.14 1.18
N PRO A 217 -3.62 21.39 0.69
CA PRO A 217 -3.00 22.55 1.34
C PRO A 217 -3.62 22.89 2.71
N THR A 218 -4.85 22.43 2.97
CA THR A 218 -5.62 22.70 4.19
C THR A 218 -5.56 21.58 5.23
N ASP A 219 -4.77 20.53 5.00
CA ASP A 219 -4.58 19.44 5.97
C ASP A 219 -4.02 19.99 7.30
N SER A 220 -4.60 19.54 8.42
CA SER A 220 -4.15 19.91 9.77
C SER A 220 -2.66 19.63 10.05
N GLN A 221 -2.08 18.64 9.38
CA GLN A 221 -0.69 18.23 9.48
C GLN A 221 0.23 18.96 8.49
N ALA A 222 -0.32 19.79 7.59
CA ALA A 222 0.48 20.50 6.58
C ALA A 222 1.64 21.33 7.19
N PRO A 223 1.48 22.04 8.34
CA PRO A 223 2.60 22.73 8.97
C PRO A 223 3.75 21.79 9.37
N ALA A 224 3.43 20.64 9.97
CA ALA A 224 4.43 19.65 10.37
C ALA A 224 5.16 19.04 9.16
N ILE A 225 4.42 18.78 8.07
CA ILE A 225 4.99 18.28 6.82
C ILE A 225 5.93 19.32 6.19
N ARG A 226 5.56 20.61 6.17
CA ARG A 226 6.45 21.69 5.68
C ARG A 226 7.75 21.78 6.49
N THR A 227 7.67 21.63 7.81
CA THR A 227 8.86 21.54 8.67
C THR A 227 9.72 20.33 8.30
N ALA A 228 9.12 19.14 8.13
CA ALA A 228 9.85 17.95 7.71
C ALA A 228 10.56 18.15 6.35
N VAL A 229 9.87 18.69 5.35
CA VAL A 229 10.47 19.02 4.03
C VAL A 229 11.66 19.96 4.17
N SER A 230 11.57 20.97 5.04
CA SER A 230 12.66 21.91 5.29
C SER A 230 13.90 21.20 5.88
N HIS A 231 13.70 20.27 6.81
CA HIS A 231 14.79 19.46 7.36
C HIS A 231 15.41 18.53 6.30
N LEU A 232 14.58 17.83 5.53
CA LEU A 232 15.06 16.92 4.47
C LEU A 232 15.88 17.67 3.40
N LEU A 233 15.47 18.90 3.04
CA LEU A 233 16.22 19.76 2.12
C LEU A 233 17.62 20.10 2.64
N GLN A 234 17.74 20.41 3.94
CA GLN A 234 19.03 20.67 4.57
C GLN A 234 19.91 19.42 4.59
N GLU A 235 19.34 18.26 4.94
CA GLU A 235 20.06 16.98 4.95
C GLU A 235 20.56 16.60 3.54
N ARG A 236 19.73 16.78 2.52
CA ARG A 236 20.12 16.51 1.13
C ARG A 236 21.29 17.38 0.69
N THR A 237 21.25 18.66 1.07
CA THR A 237 22.35 19.60 0.78
C THR A 237 23.66 19.12 1.42
N ARG A 238 23.61 18.68 2.69
CA ARG A 238 24.79 18.11 3.38
C ARG A 238 25.31 16.84 2.71
N VAL A 239 24.43 15.93 2.31
CA VAL A 239 24.80 14.69 1.59
C VAL A 239 25.49 15.01 0.28
N ARG A 240 24.99 15.99 -0.48
CA ARG A 240 25.59 16.43 -1.75
C ARG A 240 26.96 17.06 -1.54
N GLN A 241 27.10 17.96 -0.56
CA GLN A 241 28.38 18.60 -0.24
C GLN A 241 29.47 17.61 0.16
N ARG A 242 29.11 16.54 0.89
CA ARG A 242 30.07 15.46 1.25
C ARG A 242 30.50 14.60 0.05
N ARG A 243 29.78 14.66 -1.06
CA ARG A 243 30.09 13.93 -2.30
C ARG A 243 30.87 14.77 -3.31
N THR A 244 30.95 16.08 -3.13
CA THR A 244 31.79 16.96 -3.96
C THR A 244 33.23 16.88 -3.43
N PRO A 245 34.21 16.44 -4.25
CA PRO A 245 35.61 16.32 -3.83
C PRO A 245 36.26 17.68 -3.54
#